data_AF-A0A364Y6N0-F1
#
_entry.id   AF-A0A364Y6N0-F1
#
_cell.length_a   1.000
_cell.length_b   1.000
_cell.length_c   1.000
_cell.angle_alpha   90.00
_cell.angle_beta   90.00
_cell.angle_gamma   90.00
#
_symmetry.space_group_name_H-M   'P 1'
#
loop_
_entity.id
_entity.type
_entity.pdbx_description
1 polymer ?
#
loop_
_entity_poly.entity_id
_entity_poly.type
_entity_poly.pdbx_seq_one_letter_code
_entity_poly.pdbx_strand_id
1 'polypeptide(L)'
;MESNKVLVFLCSGAMNAGEKKLSYRIATQLESLGIAELGSLQDLSRQHATSPGTQRRMIFINNCRSKCLHVLLQGINEEQYIFFDVAPYVNHPDFDEEHYVTSEVLPVLSEKWIDVAEDIILNRSN
;
A
#
# COMPACT_ATOMS: atom_id res chain seq x y z
N MET A 1 -7.89 -15.86 -15.58
CA MET A 1 -7.49 -15.94 -14.16
C MET A 1 -7.19 -14.52 -13.73
N GLU A 2 -8.14 -13.88 -13.04
CA GLU A 2 -7.99 -12.50 -12.61
C GLU A 2 -6.94 -12.40 -11.50
N SER A 3 -5.98 -11.50 -11.70
CA SER A 3 -4.85 -11.28 -10.82
C SER A 3 -5.29 -10.38 -9.67
N ASN A 4 -5.95 -10.94 -8.66
CA ASN A 4 -6.50 -10.20 -7.50
C ASN A 4 -5.42 -9.68 -6.52
N LYS A 5 -4.19 -9.45 -6.98
CA LYS A 5 -3.04 -9.30 -6.09
C LYS A 5 -2.16 -8.16 -6.50
N VAL A 6 -2.00 -7.26 -5.54
CA VAL A 6 -1.27 -6.03 -5.71
C VAL A 6 -0.50 -5.71 -4.44
N LEU A 7 0.72 -5.27 -4.67
CA LEU A 7 1.64 -4.79 -3.65
C LEU A 7 1.51 -3.27 -3.58
N VAL A 8 1.15 -2.72 -2.43
CA VAL A 8 1.06 -1.25 -2.26
C VAL A 8 2.35 -0.75 -1.66
N PHE A 9 3.01 0.20 -2.31
CA PHE A 9 4.19 0.86 -1.79
C PHE A 9 3.87 2.28 -1.33
N LEU A 10 4.18 2.60 -0.08
CA LEU A 10 4.02 3.96 0.47
C LEU A 10 5.39 4.57 0.75
N CYS A 11 5.69 5.70 0.12
CA CYS A 11 6.93 6.45 0.35
C CYS A 11 6.66 7.64 1.27
N SER A 12 7.43 7.79 2.35
CA SER A 12 7.33 8.97 3.23
C SER A 12 8.57 9.86 3.19
N GLY A 13 9.64 9.53 2.47
CA GLY A 13 10.84 10.37 2.33
C GLY A 13 11.56 10.83 3.61
N ALA A 14 11.03 10.54 4.80
CA ALA A 14 11.42 11.13 6.08
C ALA A 14 11.94 10.08 7.08
N MET A 15 12.86 10.54 7.94
CA MET A 15 13.60 9.71 8.90
C MET A 15 12.80 9.27 10.13
N ASN A 16 11.56 9.74 10.30
CA ASN A 16 10.74 9.31 11.43
C ASN A 16 10.39 7.82 11.27
N ALA A 17 10.63 7.04 12.34
CA ALA A 17 10.33 5.61 12.40
C ALA A 17 8.99 5.35 13.09
N GLY A 18 8.30 4.29 12.67
CA GLY A 18 7.08 3.79 13.33
C GLY A 18 5.87 4.71 13.20
N GLU A 19 5.03 4.73 14.24
CA GLU A 19 3.69 5.36 14.28
C GLU A 19 3.68 6.87 14.00
N LYS A 20 4.83 7.56 14.14
CA LYS A 20 4.95 8.98 13.81
C LYS A 20 5.11 9.23 12.31
N LYS A 21 5.31 8.19 11.51
CA LYS A 21 5.51 8.28 10.07
C LYS A 21 4.18 8.26 9.34
N LEU A 22 3.95 9.25 8.48
CA LEU A 22 2.71 9.38 7.71
C LEU A 22 2.37 8.12 6.92
N SER A 23 3.35 7.57 6.19
CA SER A 23 3.16 6.33 5.44
C SER A 23 2.79 5.14 6.32
N TYR A 24 3.27 5.09 7.57
CA TYR A 24 2.94 4.02 8.51
C TYR A 24 1.52 4.15 9.04
N ARG A 25 1.08 5.38 9.35
CA ARG A 25 -0.30 5.62 9.80
C ARG A 25 -1.33 5.27 8.71
N ILE A 26 -1.08 5.73 7.47
CA ILE A 26 -1.90 5.36 6.31
C ILE A 26 -1.92 3.84 6.11
N ALA A 27 -0.76 3.18 6.17
CA ALA A 27 -0.69 1.73 6.01
C ALA A 27 -1.47 0.98 7.11
N THR A 28 -1.34 1.41 8.36
CA THR A 28 -2.05 0.81 9.51
C THR A 28 -3.55 1.02 9.38
N GLN A 29 -3.99 2.18 8.88
CA GLN A 29 -5.41 2.43 8.61
C GLN A 29 -5.95 1.47 7.54
N LEU A 30 -5.23 1.30 6.43
CA LEU A 30 -5.62 0.34 5.38
C LEU A 30 -5.65 -1.11 5.90
N GLU A 31 -4.70 -1.50 6.74
CA GLU A 31 -4.69 -2.82 7.40
C GLU A 31 -5.90 -2.98 8.34
N SER A 32 -6.23 -1.96 9.13
CA SER A 32 -7.39 -1.98 10.03
C SER A 32 -8.73 -2.07 9.29
N LEU A 33 -8.79 -1.57 8.05
CA LEU A 33 -9.93 -1.69 7.15
C LEU A 33 -10.00 -3.07 6.46
N GLY A 34 -9.07 -3.98 6.75
CA GLY A 34 -9.01 -5.31 6.13
C GLY A 34 -8.55 -5.30 4.67
N ILE A 35 -8.03 -4.18 4.18
CA ILE A 35 -7.68 -4.02 2.76
C ILE A 35 -6.45 -4.86 2.41
N ALA A 36 -5.39 -4.78 3.21
CA ALA A 36 -4.13 -5.51 2.99
C ALA A 36 -3.27 -5.61 4.27
N GLU A 37 -2.44 -6.65 4.36
CA GLU A 37 -1.52 -6.87 5.47
C GLU A 37 -0.25 -6.00 5.35
N LEU A 38 0.31 -5.51 6.45
CA LEU A 38 1.64 -4.89 6.44
C LEU A 38 2.73 -5.95 6.19
N GLY A 39 3.60 -5.70 5.21
CA GLY A 39 4.67 -6.61 4.80
C GLY A 39 6.07 -6.08 5.05
N SER A 40 7.00 -6.99 5.34
CA SER A 40 8.45 -6.72 5.38
C SER A 40 9.13 -7.01 4.03
N LEU A 41 10.36 -6.53 3.83
CA LEU A 41 11.14 -6.91 2.63
C LEU A 41 11.35 -8.43 2.49
N GLN A 42 11.36 -9.17 3.61
CA GLN A 42 11.44 -10.63 3.59
C GLN A 42 10.15 -11.23 3.05
N ASP A 43 9.00 -10.65 3.40
CA ASP A 43 7.71 -11.07 2.85
C ASP A 43 7.63 -10.75 1.37
N LEU A 44 8.12 -9.59 0.92
CA LEU A 44 8.22 -9.27 -0.51
C LEU A 44 9.01 -10.35 -1.26
N SER A 45 10.19 -10.73 -0.75
CA SER A 45 11.02 -11.78 -1.34
C SER A 45 10.32 -13.15 -1.35
N ARG A 46 9.54 -13.48 -0.32
CA ARG A 46 8.74 -14.71 -0.28
C ARG A 46 7.60 -14.68 -1.29
N GLN A 47 6.88 -13.56 -1.38
CA GLN A 47 5.78 -13.35 -2.32
C GLN A 47 6.25 -13.61 -3.76
N HIS A 48 7.45 -13.14 -4.11
CA HIS A 48 8.10 -13.41 -5.40
C HIS A 48 8.34 -14.89 -5.72
N ALA A 49 8.65 -15.69 -4.70
CA ALA A 49 8.90 -17.13 -4.88
C ALA A 49 7.60 -17.95 -4.94
N THR A 50 6.49 -17.38 -4.47
CA THR A 50 5.17 -18.01 -4.52
C THR A 50 4.51 -17.88 -5.89
N SER A 51 3.73 -18.90 -6.26
CA SER A 51 2.91 -18.84 -7.46
C SER A 51 1.94 -17.65 -7.43
N PRO A 52 1.65 -16.99 -8.57
CA PRO A 52 0.78 -15.82 -8.62
C PRO A 52 -0.59 -16.03 -7.93
N GLY A 53 -1.15 -17.25 -8.01
CA GLY A 53 -2.41 -17.61 -7.36
C GLY A 53 -2.37 -17.68 -5.83
N THR A 54 -1.21 -17.70 -5.17
CA THR A 54 -1.06 -17.88 -3.71
C THR A 54 -0.48 -16.67 -2.98
N GLN A 55 -0.15 -15.60 -3.71
CA GLN A 55 0.35 -14.36 -3.13
C GLN A 55 -0.67 -13.68 -2.19
N ARG A 56 -0.29 -12.65 -1.42
CA ARG A 56 -1.23 -11.86 -0.60
C ARG A 56 -1.21 -10.40 -0.99
N ARG A 57 -2.32 -9.68 -0.76
CA ARG A 57 -2.36 -8.21 -0.81
C ARG A 57 -1.51 -7.71 0.36
N MET A 58 -0.46 -6.95 0.06
CA MET A 58 0.47 -6.49 1.08
C MET A 58 0.85 -5.03 0.88
N ILE A 59 1.01 -4.31 1.98
CA ILE A 59 1.49 -2.93 2.00
C ILE A 59 2.94 -2.92 2.47
N PHE A 60 3.83 -2.40 1.63
CA PHE A 60 5.24 -2.22 1.93
C PHE A 60 5.53 -0.73 2.08
N ILE A 61 6.03 -0.36 3.25
CA ILE A 61 6.42 1.02 3.49
C ILE A 61 7.88 1.17 3.07
N ASN A 62 8.11 1.93 2.00
CA ASN A 62 9.47 2.26 1.60
C ASN A 62 9.94 3.51 2.34
N ASN A 63 10.98 3.33 3.15
CA ASN A 63 11.59 4.41 3.91
C ASN A 63 12.57 5.25 3.08
N CYS A 64 12.88 4.83 1.86
CA CYS A 64 13.83 5.48 0.98
C CYS A 64 13.13 6.39 -0.03
N ARG A 65 13.91 7.26 -0.69
CA ARG A 65 13.42 8.05 -1.84
C ARG A 65 13.00 7.11 -2.99
N SER A 66 12.10 7.59 -3.85
CA SER A 66 11.55 6.85 -5.00
C SER A 66 12.60 6.09 -5.84
N LYS A 67 13.82 6.61 -5.97
CA LYS A 67 14.93 5.93 -6.68
C LYS A 67 15.33 4.57 -6.07
N CYS A 68 15.29 4.42 -4.74
CA CYS A 68 15.57 3.14 -4.08
C CYS A 68 14.44 2.13 -4.27
N LEU A 69 13.22 2.62 -4.47
CA LEU A 69 12.08 1.76 -4.79
C LEU A 69 12.32 1.02 -6.11
N HIS A 70 12.78 1.72 -7.16
CA HIS A 70 13.04 1.08 -8.46
C HIS A 70 14.04 -0.08 -8.39
N VAL A 71 15.00 -0.03 -7.47
CA VAL A 71 15.93 -1.14 -7.23
C VAL A 71 15.21 -2.31 -6.56
N LEU A 72 14.37 -2.05 -5.57
CA LEU A 72 13.57 -3.08 -4.88
C LEU A 72 12.53 -3.73 -5.79
N LEU A 73 12.05 -3.00 -6.80
CA LEU A 73 11.03 -3.44 -7.74
C LEU A 73 11.61 -4.18 -8.95
N GLN A 74 12.93 -4.35 -9.06
CA GLN A 74 13.51 -5.11 -10.18
C GLN A 74 12.93 -6.53 -10.22
N GLY A 75 12.23 -6.85 -11.32
CA GLY A 75 11.57 -8.15 -11.50
C GLY A 75 10.12 -8.23 -11.02
N ILE A 76 9.54 -7.12 -10.52
CA ILE A 76 8.10 -6.98 -10.31
C ILE A 76 7.51 -6.30 -11.56
N ASN A 77 6.44 -6.87 -12.12
CA ASN A 77 5.69 -6.21 -13.20
C ASN A 77 4.92 -5.00 -12.62
N GLU A 78 4.92 -3.88 -13.33
CA GLU A 78 4.19 -2.66 -12.94
C GLU A 78 2.67 -2.89 -12.75
N GLU A 79 2.12 -3.92 -13.38
CA GLU A 79 0.73 -4.36 -13.18
C GLU A 79 0.48 -5.00 -11.81
N GLN A 80 1.53 -5.43 -11.09
CA GLN A 80 1.44 -6.14 -9.81
C GLN A 80 1.58 -5.22 -8.60
N TYR A 81 1.83 -3.92 -8.78
CA TYR A 81 1.98 -3.01 -7.66
C TYR A 81 1.32 -1.64 -7.90
N ILE A 82 1.02 -0.96 -6.81
CA ILE A 82 0.56 0.42 -6.79
C ILE A 82 1.49 1.19 -5.88
N PHE A 83 1.96 2.34 -6.35
CA PHE A 83 2.83 3.20 -5.58
C PHE A 83 2.12 4.51 -5.24
N PHE A 84 2.12 4.88 -3.96
CA PHE A 84 1.72 6.20 -3.51
C PHE A 84 2.91 6.92 -2.87
N ASP A 85 3.25 8.09 -3.40
CA ASP A 85 4.23 8.97 -2.79
C ASP A 85 3.52 9.94 -1.84
N VAL A 86 3.66 9.70 -0.54
CA VAL A 86 3.11 10.58 0.50
C VAL A 86 4.16 11.54 1.05
N ALA A 87 5.38 11.53 0.51
CA ALA A 87 6.44 12.44 0.91
C ALA A 87 6.06 13.93 0.79
N PRO A 88 5.32 14.39 -0.25
CA PRO A 88 4.91 15.79 -0.37
C PRO A 88 4.01 16.28 0.78
N TYR A 89 3.32 15.37 1.45
CA TYR A 89 2.38 15.69 2.53
C TYR A 89 3.03 15.66 3.92
N VAL A 90 4.31 15.29 4.01
CA VAL A 90 5.02 15.19 5.29
C VAL A 90 5.17 16.57 5.89
N ASN A 91 4.49 16.79 7.02
CA ASN A 91 4.37 18.06 7.74
C ASN A 91 3.44 19.10 7.11
N HIS A 92 2.59 18.70 6.16
CA HIS A 92 1.56 19.61 5.68
C HIS A 92 0.52 19.81 6.80
N PRO A 93 0.30 21.05 7.29
CA PRO A 93 -0.46 21.31 8.52
C PRO A 93 -1.92 20.90 8.44
N ASP A 94 -2.49 20.95 7.23
CA ASP A 94 -3.89 20.60 6.96
C ASP A 94 -4.04 19.24 6.27
N PHE A 95 -3.01 18.37 6.33
CA PHE A 95 -3.15 17.05 5.74
C PHE A 95 -4.04 16.15 6.60
N ASP A 96 -5.16 15.75 6.01
CA ASP A 96 -6.11 14.82 6.59
C ASP A 96 -5.87 13.41 6.01
N GLU A 97 -5.41 12.51 6.88
CA GLU A 97 -5.14 11.11 6.55
C GLU A 97 -6.38 10.33 6.14
N GLU A 98 -7.50 10.55 6.82
CA GLU A 98 -8.75 9.85 6.54
C GLU A 98 -9.33 10.31 5.20
N HIS A 99 -9.30 11.63 4.96
CA HIS A 99 -9.70 12.17 3.68
C HIS A 99 -8.82 11.62 2.56
N TYR A 100 -7.48 11.66 2.70
CA TYR A 100 -6.56 11.15 1.68
C TYR A 100 -6.78 9.65 1.39
N VAL A 101 -6.97 8.83 2.42
CA VAL A 101 -7.25 7.41 2.23
C VAL A 101 -8.56 7.23 1.43
N THR A 102 -9.61 7.95 1.80
CA THR A 102 -10.93 7.77 1.20
C THR A 102 -11.08 8.39 -0.19
N SER A 103 -10.41 9.50 -0.48
CA SER A 103 -10.53 10.23 -1.75
C SER A 103 -9.46 9.89 -2.79
N GLU A 104 -8.28 9.43 -2.37
CA GLU A 104 -7.16 9.14 -3.29
C GLU A 104 -6.80 7.64 -3.29
N VAL A 105 -6.59 7.04 -2.10
CA VAL A 105 -6.06 5.68 -2.03
C VAL A 105 -7.11 4.63 -2.40
N LEU A 106 -8.25 4.60 -1.69
CA LEU A 106 -9.28 3.59 -1.88
C LEU A 106 -9.85 3.56 -3.32
N PRO A 107 -10.08 4.70 -4.01
CA PRO A 107 -10.51 4.67 -5.41
C PRO A 107 -9.52 3.96 -6.33
N VAL A 108 -8.22 4.24 -6.20
CA VAL A 108 -7.17 3.58 -7.01
C VAL A 108 -7.07 2.10 -6.69
N LEU A 109 -7.18 1.73 -5.40
CA LEU A 109 -7.23 0.33 -5.00
C LEU A 109 -8.47 -0.37 -5.57
N SER A 110 -9.64 0.27 -5.57
CA SER A 110 -10.90 -0.31 -6.08
C SER A 110 -10.89 -0.48 -7.60
N GLU A 111 -10.24 0.43 -8.34
CA GLU A 111 -10.08 0.30 -9.79
C GLU A 111 -9.17 -0.89 -10.14
N LYS A 112 -8.11 -1.09 -9.36
CA LYS A 112 -7.08 -2.09 -9.64
C LYS A 112 -7.34 -3.44 -8.95
N TRP A 113 -8.16 -3.48 -7.90
CA TRP A 113 -8.49 -4.69 -7.12
C TRP A 113 -10.00 -4.90 -7.20
N ILE A 114 -10.42 -5.84 -8.05
CA ILE A 114 -11.82 -6.14 -8.33
C ILE A 114 -12.63 -6.43 -7.05
N ASP A 115 -12.02 -7.04 -6.02
CA ASP A 115 -12.73 -7.39 -4.77
C ASP A 115 -12.61 -6.33 -3.65
N VAL A 116 -11.83 -5.25 -3.80
CA VAL A 116 -11.75 -4.18 -2.76
C VAL A 116 -13.04 -3.38 -2.68
N ALA A 117 -13.73 -3.21 -3.81
CA ALA A 117 -15.03 -2.57 -3.83
C ALA A 117 -16.03 -3.33 -2.94
N GLU A 118 -15.99 -4.67 -2.95
CA GLU A 118 -16.85 -5.51 -2.11
C GLU A 118 -16.45 -5.44 -0.62
N ASP A 119 -15.15 -5.51 -0.32
CA ASP A 119 -14.62 -5.42 1.06
C ASP A 119 -14.96 -4.06 1.72
N ILE A 120 -14.85 -2.95 0.98
CA ILE A 120 -15.21 -1.60 1.46
C ILE A 120 -16.72 -1.50 1.72
N ILE A 121 -17.55 -2.07 0.86
CA ILE A 121 -19.02 -2.05 1.02
C ILE A 121 -19.45 -2.89 2.23
N LEU A 122 -18.83 -4.07 2.43
CA LEU A 122 -19.11 -4.97 3.55
C LEU A 122 -18.68 -4.35 4.90
N ASN A 123 -17.52 -3.70 4.96
CA ASN A 123 -17.00 -3.09 6.19
C ASN A 123 -17.67 -1.75 6.55
N ARG A 124 -18.41 -1.12 5.64
CA ARG A 124 -19.25 0.05 5.92
C ARG A 124 -20.68 -0.29 6.36
N SER A 125 -21.07 -1.56 6.28
CA SER A 125 -22.42 -2.04 6.60
C SER A 125 -22.55 -2.71 7.97
N ASN A 126 -21.45 -2.78 8.74
CA ASN A 126 -21.38 -3.23 10.13
C ASN A 126 -20.95 -2.08 11.04
#